data_AF-A0A3G8MAY2-F1
#
_entry.id   AF-A0A3G8MAY2-F1
#
_cell.length_a   1.000
_cell.length_b   1.000
_cell.length_c   1.000
_cell.angle_alpha   90.00
_cell.angle_beta   90.00
_cell.angle_gamma   90.00
#
_symmetry.space_group_name_H-M   'P 1'
#
loop_
_entity.id
_entity.type
_entity.pdbx_description
1 polymer ?
#
loop_
_entity_poly.entity_id
_entity_poly.type
_entity_poly.pdbx_seq_one_letter_code
_entity_poly.pdbx_strand_id
1 'polypeptide(L)'
;MALRAGDQNQAVALAELRELVLGAIIKFLSRNETPGGWSLGHDLHQTAEDCAQEAIILIQSKLDQFRGESKFTTWAYSIAVRVTLGELRRRRWRKAVVNSARLGEDMPVWPTDAPEPERSLERRQAWALLVRLIENSLTPLQRKALVAHAFQCMPLDLVAEWLGGNRNSIYKLIHDARKRLKAALLSEGVTHQDIIATFDSPQRKTYLSDDGKIFPSQSVSNAVESGS
;
A
#
# COMPACT_ATOMS: atom_id res chain seq x y z
N MET A 1 -22.83 -12.12 -21.80
CA MET A 1 -24.25 -11.82 -21.51
C MET A 1 -24.89 -12.81 -20.52
N ALA A 2 -24.37 -14.03 -20.34
CA ALA A 2 -24.90 -15.04 -19.41
C ALA A 2 -24.78 -14.72 -17.90
N LEU A 3 -23.80 -13.91 -17.47
CA LEU A 3 -23.58 -13.60 -16.04
C LEU A 3 -24.64 -12.66 -15.41
N ARG A 4 -25.62 -12.19 -16.19
CA ARG A 4 -26.66 -11.23 -15.74
C ARG A 4 -28.09 -11.80 -15.76
N ALA A 5 -28.31 -12.96 -16.37
CA ALA A 5 -29.64 -13.55 -16.46
C ALA A 5 -29.92 -14.29 -15.14
N GLY A 6 -31.04 -14.06 -14.44
CA GLY A 6 -31.34 -14.80 -13.19
C GLY A 6 -31.73 -16.27 -13.40
N ASP A 7 -31.15 -16.94 -14.39
CA ASP A 7 -31.58 -18.22 -14.95
C ASP A 7 -30.52 -19.33 -14.75
N GLN A 8 -30.85 -20.54 -15.21
CA GLN A 8 -29.94 -21.70 -15.15
C GLN A 8 -28.62 -21.45 -15.90
N ASN A 9 -28.61 -20.58 -16.92
CA ASN A 9 -27.41 -20.27 -17.69
C ASN A 9 -26.42 -19.41 -16.90
N GLN A 10 -26.90 -18.51 -16.03
CA GLN A 10 -26.02 -17.78 -15.11
C GLN A 10 -25.40 -18.69 -14.06
N ALA A 11 -26.15 -19.64 -13.52
CA ALA A 11 -25.62 -20.59 -12.56
C ALA A 11 -24.46 -21.41 -13.16
N VAL A 12 -24.63 -21.89 -14.40
CA VAL A 12 -23.57 -22.61 -15.14
C VAL A 12 -22.37 -21.69 -15.42
N ALA A 13 -22.62 -20.47 -15.93
CA ALA A 13 -21.55 -19.52 -16.24
C ALA A 13 -20.75 -19.09 -15.00
N LEU A 14 -21.41 -18.98 -13.83
CA LEU A 14 -20.75 -18.69 -12.56
C LEU A 14 -19.91 -19.87 -12.06
N ALA A 15 -20.38 -21.11 -12.24
CA ALA A 15 -19.62 -22.31 -11.90
C ALA A 15 -18.34 -22.41 -12.74
N GLU A 16 -18.45 -22.24 -14.07
CA GLU A 16 -17.28 -22.21 -14.98
C GLU A 16 -16.30 -21.10 -14.62
N LEU A 17 -16.81 -19.90 -14.33
CA LEU A 17 -15.97 -18.78 -13.92
C LEU A 17 -15.27 -19.06 -12.59
N ARG A 18 -15.95 -19.69 -11.64
CA ARG A 18 -15.37 -20.08 -10.35
C ARG A 18 -14.23 -21.08 -10.54
N GLU A 19 -14.41 -22.11 -11.35
CA GLU A 19 -13.35 -23.08 -11.63
C GLU A 19 -12.11 -22.42 -12.25
N LEU A 20 -12.32 -21.53 -13.22
CA LEU A 20 -11.25 -20.78 -13.85
C LEU A 20 -10.50 -19.90 -12.84
N VAL A 21 -11.24 -19.14 -12.03
CA VAL A 21 -10.68 -18.25 -11.00
C VAL A 21 -9.94 -19.04 -9.93
N LEU A 22 -10.51 -20.15 -9.44
CA LEU A 22 -9.90 -21.01 -8.43
C LEU A 22 -8.57 -21.58 -8.95
N GLY A 23 -8.57 -22.16 -10.15
CA GLY A 23 -7.34 -22.70 -10.77
C GLY A 23 -6.27 -21.64 -10.98
N ALA A 24 -6.67 -20.43 -11.38
CA ALA A 24 -5.78 -19.28 -11.50
C ALA A 24 -5.16 -18.87 -10.15
N ILE A 25 -5.94 -18.84 -9.08
CA ILE A 25 -5.48 -18.49 -7.73
C ILE A 25 -4.55 -19.56 -7.19
N ILE A 26 -4.89 -20.84 -7.29
CA ILE A 26 -4.02 -21.95 -6.87
C ILE A 26 -2.67 -21.85 -7.57
N LYS A 27 -2.69 -21.68 -8.90
CA LYS A 27 -1.45 -21.52 -9.70
C LYS A 27 -0.66 -20.29 -9.29
N PHE A 28 -1.33 -19.18 -8.96
CA PHE A 28 -0.67 -17.97 -8.46
C PHE A 28 -0.04 -18.22 -7.09
N LEU A 29 -0.74 -18.85 -6.15
CA LEU A 29 -0.24 -19.14 -4.82
C LEU A 29 0.98 -20.08 -4.88
N SER A 30 0.87 -21.21 -5.57
CA SER A 30 1.97 -22.18 -5.72
C SER A 30 3.22 -21.60 -6.37
N ARG A 31 3.07 -20.65 -7.31
CA ARG A 31 4.22 -19.97 -7.95
C ARG A 31 4.91 -18.96 -7.03
N ASN A 32 4.21 -18.45 -6.03
CA ASN A 32 4.71 -17.41 -5.12
C ASN A 32 5.03 -17.95 -3.72
N GLU A 33 5.02 -19.27 -3.53
CA GLU A 33 5.54 -19.93 -2.32
C GLU A 33 7.07 -19.91 -2.33
N THR A 34 7.66 -18.79 -1.89
CA THR A 34 9.11 -18.69 -1.65
C THR A 34 9.44 -18.97 -0.18
N PRO A 35 10.61 -19.56 0.14
CA PRO A 35 11.10 -19.62 1.53
C PRO A 35 11.18 -18.21 2.12
N GLY A 36 10.45 -17.94 3.21
CA GLY A 36 10.28 -16.59 3.79
C GLY A 36 9.09 -15.77 3.25
N GLY A 37 8.37 -16.30 2.26
CA GLY A 37 7.14 -15.75 1.69
C GLY A 37 5.87 -16.17 2.46
N TRP A 38 4.72 -16.17 1.78
CA TRP A 38 3.44 -16.55 2.36
C TRP A 38 3.41 -18.05 2.66
N SER A 39 3.87 -18.46 3.84
CA SER A 39 3.73 -19.85 4.27
C SER A 39 2.25 -20.15 4.54
N LEU A 40 1.58 -20.64 3.50
CA LEU A 40 0.19 -21.10 3.49
C LEU A 40 0.08 -22.53 4.01
N GLY A 41 1.14 -23.35 3.85
CA GLY A 41 1.20 -24.70 4.38
C GLY A 41 -0.05 -25.52 4.01
N HIS A 42 -0.68 -26.15 5.00
CA HIS A 42 -1.88 -26.97 4.83
C HIS A 42 -3.14 -26.18 4.37
N ASP A 43 -3.15 -24.85 4.47
CA ASP A 43 -4.34 -24.03 4.19
C ASP A 43 -4.40 -23.46 2.77
N LEU A 44 -3.49 -23.84 1.85
CA LEU A 44 -3.44 -23.26 0.51
C LEU A 44 -4.76 -23.44 -0.26
N HIS A 45 -5.34 -24.64 -0.22
CA HIS A 45 -6.59 -24.93 -0.92
C HIS A 45 -7.76 -24.12 -0.35
N GLN A 46 -7.92 -24.11 0.98
CA GLN A 46 -8.97 -23.34 1.64
C GLN A 46 -8.83 -21.83 1.35
N THR A 47 -7.60 -21.32 1.37
CA THR A 47 -7.33 -19.91 1.04
C THR A 47 -7.72 -19.59 -0.40
N ALA A 48 -7.39 -20.48 -1.33
CA ALA A 48 -7.75 -20.30 -2.73
C ALA A 48 -9.26 -20.31 -2.93
N GLU A 49 -9.97 -21.18 -2.22
CA GLU A 49 -11.43 -21.25 -2.21
C GLU A 49 -12.08 -19.96 -1.69
N ASP A 50 -11.63 -19.46 -0.53
CA ASP A 50 -12.13 -18.21 0.05
C ASP A 50 -11.87 -17.03 -0.90
N CYS A 51 -10.66 -16.95 -1.47
CA CYS A 51 -10.30 -15.90 -2.43
C CYS A 51 -11.10 -16.00 -3.73
N ALA A 52 -11.38 -17.21 -4.22
CA ALA A 52 -12.18 -17.41 -5.42
C ALA A 52 -13.61 -16.92 -5.20
N GLN A 53 -14.21 -17.25 -4.06
CA GLN A 53 -15.55 -16.78 -3.71
C GLN A 53 -15.62 -15.24 -3.64
N GLU A 54 -14.68 -14.61 -2.94
CA GLU A 54 -14.61 -13.14 -2.84
C GLU A 54 -14.38 -12.49 -4.21
N ALA A 55 -13.53 -13.10 -5.07
CA ALA A 55 -13.30 -12.63 -6.43
C ALA A 55 -14.55 -12.73 -7.31
N ILE A 56 -15.34 -13.81 -7.22
CA ILE A 56 -16.57 -13.99 -8.00
C ILE A 56 -17.62 -12.94 -7.63
N ILE A 57 -17.79 -12.66 -6.34
CA ILE A 57 -18.68 -11.58 -5.85
C ILE A 57 -18.22 -10.22 -6.41
N LEU A 58 -16.90 -9.96 -6.35
CA LEU A 58 -16.32 -8.71 -6.83
C LEU A 58 -16.40 -8.56 -8.36
N ILE A 59 -16.25 -9.66 -9.10
CA ILE A 59 -16.41 -9.69 -10.56
C ILE A 59 -17.86 -9.36 -10.91
N GLN A 60 -18.84 -10.03 -10.30
CA GLN A 60 -20.27 -9.81 -10.54
C GLN A 60 -20.66 -8.34 -10.27
N SER A 61 -20.23 -7.79 -9.13
CA SER A 61 -20.51 -6.39 -8.77
C SER A 61 -19.84 -5.35 -9.67
N LYS A 62 -18.84 -5.73 -10.49
CA LYS A 62 -18.11 -4.85 -11.40
C LYS A 62 -18.31 -5.18 -12.87
N LEU A 63 -19.26 -6.05 -13.21
CA LEU A 63 -19.51 -6.48 -14.59
C LEU A 63 -19.87 -5.31 -15.51
N ASP A 64 -20.49 -4.27 -14.99
CA ASP A 64 -20.81 -3.01 -15.66
C ASP A 64 -19.57 -2.16 -15.98
N GLN A 65 -18.48 -2.34 -15.24
CA GLN A 65 -17.22 -1.63 -15.43
C GLN A 65 -16.30 -2.31 -16.45
N PHE A 66 -16.65 -3.50 -16.95
CA PHE A 66 -15.87 -4.19 -17.96
C PHE A 66 -16.08 -3.56 -19.34
N ARG A 67 -15.04 -2.89 -19.86
CA ARG A 67 -15.07 -2.13 -21.12
C ARG A 67 -14.82 -2.96 -22.38
N GLY A 68 -14.47 -4.24 -22.27
CA GLY A 68 -14.17 -5.09 -23.43
C GLY A 68 -12.78 -4.88 -24.07
N GLU A 69 -11.93 -4.05 -23.47
CA GLU A 69 -10.55 -3.77 -23.97
C GLU A 69 -9.57 -4.95 -23.79
N SER A 70 -10.00 -6.03 -23.13
CA SER A 70 -9.25 -7.27 -22.96
C SER A 70 -10.21 -8.46 -22.93
N LYS A 71 -9.68 -9.70 -22.99
CA LYS A 71 -10.53 -10.89 -22.75
C LYS A 71 -11.13 -10.80 -21.35
N PHE A 72 -12.41 -11.15 -21.22
CA PHE A 72 -13.10 -11.18 -19.93
C PHE A 72 -12.33 -11.98 -18.87
N THR A 73 -11.74 -13.12 -19.26
CA THR A 73 -10.94 -13.97 -18.38
C THR A 73 -9.67 -13.28 -17.89
N THR A 74 -9.03 -12.43 -18.71
CA THR A 74 -7.87 -11.61 -18.31
C THR A 74 -8.27 -10.56 -17.27
N TRP A 75 -9.41 -9.89 -17.49
CA TRP A 75 -9.94 -8.92 -16.54
C TRP A 75 -10.34 -9.59 -15.21
N ALA A 76 -11.06 -10.71 -15.26
CA ALA A 76 -11.41 -11.51 -14.09
C ALA A 76 -10.18 -12.02 -13.32
N TYR A 77 -9.15 -12.48 -14.04
CA TYR A 77 -7.87 -12.89 -13.45
C TYR A 77 -7.21 -11.74 -12.66
N SER A 78 -7.22 -10.52 -13.21
CA SER A 78 -6.64 -9.36 -12.51
C SER A 78 -7.36 -9.06 -11.17
N ILE A 79 -8.67 -9.28 -11.12
CA ILE A 79 -9.48 -9.14 -9.90
C ILE A 79 -9.12 -10.26 -8.92
N ALA A 80 -9.07 -11.50 -9.37
CA ALA A 80 -8.71 -12.67 -8.56
C ALA A 80 -7.32 -12.51 -7.91
N VAL A 81 -6.32 -12.08 -8.67
CA VAL A 81 -4.97 -11.80 -8.15
C VAL A 81 -5.00 -10.68 -7.12
N ARG A 82 -5.76 -9.60 -7.35
CA ARG A 82 -5.89 -8.50 -6.40
C ARG A 82 -6.52 -8.94 -5.08
N VAL A 83 -7.57 -9.74 -5.13
CA VAL A 83 -8.24 -10.32 -3.94
C VAL A 83 -7.24 -11.20 -3.18
N THR A 84 -6.56 -12.11 -3.89
CA THR A 84 -5.59 -13.04 -3.32
C THR A 84 -4.45 -12.28 -2.63
N LEU A 85 -3.84 -11.30 -3.29
CA LEU A 85 -2.80 -10.45 -2.69
C LEU A 85 -3.28 -9.71 -1.44
N GLY A 86 -4.55 -9.26 -1.44
CA GLY A 86 -5.19 -8.64 -0.29
C GLY A 86 -5.31 -9.60 0.88
N GLU A 87 -5.81 -10.82 0.66
CA GLU A 87 -5.96 -11.83 1.70
C GLU A 87 -4.62 -12.32 2.23
N LEU A 88 -3.64 -12.52 1.35
CA LEU A 88 -2.27 -12.83 1.75
C LEU A 88 -1.73 -11.76 2.71
N ARG A 89 -1.83 -10.49 2.32
CA ARG A 89 -1.43 -9.35 3.17
C ARG A 89 -2.14 -9.39 4.52
N ARG A 90 -3.46 -9.64 4.53
CA ARG A 90 -4.23 -9.77 5.77
C ARG A 90 -3.71 -10.91 6.65
N ARG A 91 -3.45 -12.09 6.09
CA ARG A 91 -2.91 -13.26 6.84
C ARG A 91 -1.57 -12.99 7.48
N ARG A 92 -0.64 -12.34 6.77
CA ARG A 92 0.65 -11.94 7.35
C ARG A 92 0.46 -11.02 8.55
N TRP A 93 -0.46 -10.07 8.46
CA TRP A 93 -0.78 -9.18 9.57
C TRP A 93 -1.47 -9.89 10.72
N ARG A 94 -2.42 -10.78 10.49
CA ARG A 94 -3.02 -11.59 11.57
C ARG A 94 -1.96 -12.39 12.33
N LYS A 95 -1.02 -13.04 11.62
CA LYS A 95 0.13 -13.72 12.26
C LYS A 95 1.06 -12.75 13.01
N ALA A 96 1.32 -11.56 12.47
CA ALA A 96 2.15 -10.55 13.12
C ALA A 96 1.48 -9.97 14.37
N VAL A 97 0.18 -9.70 14.33
CA VAL A 97 -0.63 -9.16 15.44
C VAL A 97 -0.63 -10.07 16.64
N VAL A 98 -0.82 -11.37 16.42
CA VAL A 98 -0.77 -12.37 17.49
C VAL A 98 0.60 -12.40 18.19
N ASN A 99 1.68 -12.06 17.47
CA ASN A 99 3.06 -12.23 17.95
C ASN A 99 3.78 -10.93 18.35
N SER A 100 3.13 -9.76 18.26
CA SER A 100 3.81 -8.47 18.44
C SER A 100 3.28 -7.67 19.63
N ALA A 101 4.15 -7.47 20.62
CA ALA A 101 3.93 -6.53 21.73
C ALA A 101 4.08 -5.04 21.35
N ARG A 102 4.50 -4.70 20.12
CA ARG A 102 4.94 -3.34 19.71
C ARG A 102 4.07 -2.68 18.61
N LEU A 103 2.98 -3.32 18.22
CA LEU A 103 2.08 -2.82 17.18
C LEU A 103 1.44 -1.50 17.58
N GLY A 104 1.54 -0.51 16.69
CA GLY A 104 1.06 0.86 16.95
C GLY A 104 1.82 1.62 18.05
N GLU A 105 2.90 1.06 18.61
CA GLU A 105 3.69 1.69 19.67
C GLU A 105 5.06 2.14 19.16
N ASP A 106 5.75 1.31 18.37
CA ASP A 106 7.05 1.63 17.81
C ASP A 106 6.91 2.48 16.54
N MET A 107 7.33 3.75 16.62
CA MET A 107 7.61 4.56 15.42
C MET A 107 8.80 3.95 14.67
N PRO A 108 8.75 3.86 13.33
CA PRO A 108 9.87 3.31 12.57
C PRO A 108 11.10 4.21 12.69
N VAL A 109 12.28 3.61 12.70
CA VAL A 109 13.52 4.38 12.48
C VAL A 109 13.62 4.65 10.99
N TRP A 110 13.46 5.91 10.58
CA TRP A 110 13.61 6.29 9.18
C TRP A 110 15.09 6.47 8.83
N PRO A 111 15.61 5.83 7.76
CA PRO A 111 16.97 6.08 7.29
C PRO A 111 17.03 7.51 6.73
N THR A 112 17.60 8.40 7.52
CA THR A 112 17.71 9.84 7.19
C THR A 112 19.03 10.20 6.55
N ASP A 113 19.93 9.21 6.39
CA ASP A 113 21.23 9.38 5.75
C ASP A 113 21.05 9.64 4.25
N ALA A 114 21.50 10.80 3.80
CA ALA A 114 21.61 11.18 2.42
C ALA A 114 23.11 11.38 2.08
N PRO A 115 23.52 11.22 0.80
CA PRO A 115 24.91 11.48 0.40
C PRO A 115 25.34 12.94 0.62
N GLU A 116 24.40 13.86 0.83
CA GLU A 116 24.64 15.26 1.16
C GLU A 116 24.40 15.51 2.68
N PRO A 117 25.41 15.96 3.44
CA PRO A 117 25.30 16.15 4.90
C PRO A 117 24.22 17.15 5.34
N GLU A 118 24.05 18.25 4.60
CA GLU A 118 23.03 19.28 4.88
C GLU A 118 21.62 18.72 4.72
N ARG A 119 21.34 18.00 3.62
CA ARG A 119 20.05 17.33 3.41
C ARG A 119 19.78 16.23 4.44
N SER A 120 20.82 15.55 4.90
CA SER A 120 20.71 14.56 5.98
C SER A 120 20.30 15.22 7.29
N LEU A 121 20.78 16.44 7.56
CA LEU A 121 20.37 17.21 8.74
C LEU A 121 18.91 17.67 8.63
N GLU A 122 18.52 18.26 7.50
CA GLU A 122 17.14 18.72 7.26
C GLU A 122 16.12 17.58 7.39
N ARG A 123 16.40 16.41 6.78
CA ARG A 123 15.55 15.22 6.91
C ARG A 123 15.46 14.70 8.34
N ARG A 124 16.58 14.70 9.09
CA ARG A 124 16.58 14.33 10.51
C ARG A 124 15.71 15.27 11.34
N GLN A 125 15.81 16.57 11.10
CA GLN A 125 15.01 17.57 11.80
C GLN A 125 13.52 17.45 11.46
N ALA A 126 13.18 17.30 10.17
CA ALA A 126 11.81 17.10 9.73
C ALA A 126 11.20 15.80 10.30
N TRP A 127 11.98 14.71 10.31
CA TRP A 127 11.55 13.45 10.91
C TRP A 127 11.33 13.57 12.42
N ALA A 128 12.28 14.19 13.15
CA ALA A 128 12.17 14.40 14.59
C ALA A 128 10.95 15.29 14.94
N LEU A 129 10.68 16.32 14.15
CA LEU A 129 9.48 17.14 14.29
C LEU A 129 8.21 16.30 14.13
N LEU A 130 8.11 15.51 13.06
CA LEU A 130 6.96 14.63 12.83
C LEU A 130 6.73 13.65 13.99
N VAL A 131 7.77 12.98 14.45
CA VAL A 131 7.69 12.04 15.59
C VAL A 131 7.17 12.77 16.84
N ARG A 132 7.74 13.93 17.17
CA ARG A 132 7.31 14.74 18.31
C ARG A 132 5.83 15.15 18.22
N LEU A 133 5.35 15.53 17.03
CA LEU A 133 3.96 15.92 16.83
C LEU A 133 3.01 14.71 16.91
N ILE A 134 3.42 13.55 16.39
CA ILE A 134 2.66 12.29 16.51
C ILE A 134 2.51 11.88 17.98
N GLU A 135 3.56 12.05 18.78
CA GLU A 135 3.56 11.72 20.20
C GLU A 135 2.71 12.68 21.05
N ASN A 136 2.79 13.98 20.78
CA ASN A 136 2.22 15.00 21.67
C ASN A 136 0.87 15.55 21.21
N SER A 137 0.55 15.52 19.91
CA SER A 137 -0.68 16.15 19.38
C SER A 137 -1.83 15.16 19.16
N LEU A 138 -1.59 13.85 19.25
CA LEU A 138 -2.59 12.81 19.02
C LEU A 138 -3.03 12.15 20.32
N THR A 139 -4.28 11.68 20.37
CA THR A 139 -4.70 10.79 21.46
C THR A 139 -3.95 9.45 21.35
N PRO A 140 -3.82 8.68 22.45
CA PRO A 140 -3.20 7.36 22.40
C PRO A 140 -3.80 6.45 21.33
N LEU A 141 -5.13 6.49 21.16
CA LEU A 141 -5.84 5.68 20.16
C LEU A 141 -5.60 6.17 18.72
N GLN A 142 -5.59 7.50 18.50
CA GLN A 142 -5.25 8.09 17.20
C GLN A 142 -3.83 7.72 16.77
N ARG A 143 -2.87 7.84 17.70
CA ARG A 143 -1.48 7.48 17.49
C ARG A 143 -1.34 6.00 17.14
N LYS A 144 -1.92 5.09 17.94
CA LYS A 144 -1.88 3.64 17.67
C LYS A 144 -2.42 3.30 16.29
N ALA A 145 -3.60 3.82 15.94
CA ALA A 145 -4.22 3.57 14.64
C ALA A 145 -3.39 4.13 13.48
N LEU A 146 -2.86 5.34 13.62
CA LEU A 146 -2.03 5.98 12.61
C LEU A 146 -0.72 5.22 12.41
N VAL A 147 -0.04 4.82 13.49
CA VAL A 147 1.23 4.10 13.43
C VAL A 147 1.07 2.73 12.78
N ALA A 148 0.08 1.96 13.24
CA ALA A 148 -0.23 0.66 12.66
C ALA A 148 -0.51 0.75 11.15
N HIS A 149 -1.33 1.72 10.74
CA HIS A 149 -1.72 1.84 9.33
C HIS A 149 -0.64 2.48 8.44
N ALA A 150 -0.13 3.65 8.82
CA ALA A 150 0.68 4.49 7.94
C ALA A 150 2.16 4.08 7.92
N PHE A 151 2.70 3.62 9.06
CA PHE A 151 4.11 3.28 9.17
C PHE A 151 4.34 1.78 9.13
N GLN A 152 3.46 1.02 9.78
CA GLN A 152 3.54 -0.43 9.78
C GLN A 152 2.80 -1.03 8.59
N CYS A 153 2.07 -0.28 7.77
CA CYS A 153 1.37 -0.78 6.56
C CYS A 153 0.29 -1.83 6.86
N MET A 154 -0.30 -1.79 8.05
CA MET A 154 -1.42 -2.65 8.42
C MET A 154 -2.70 -2.23 7.68
N PRO A 155 -3.46 -3.18 7.08
CA PRO A 155 -4.75 -2.91 6.47
C PRO A 155 -5.76 -2.31 7.47
N LEU A 156 -6.55 -1.32 7.03
CA LEU A 156 -7.48 -0.57 7.90
C LEU A 156 -8.55 -1.43 8.56
N ASP A 157 -9.03 -2.47 7.89
CA ASP A 157 -9.94 -3.45 8.47
C ASP A 157 -9.30 -4.20 9.63
N LEU A 158 -8.06 -4.64 9.46
CA LEU A 158 -7.35 -5.29 10.55
C LEU A 158 -7.04 -4.32 11.69
N VAL A 159 -6.75 -3.05 11.40
CA VAL A 159 -6.60 -2.02 12.45
C VAL A 159 -7.92 -1.85 13.22
N ALA A 160 -9.06 -1.91 12.53
CA ALA A 160 -10.38 -1.87 13.18
C ALA A 160 -10.64 -3.07 14.07
N GLU A 161 -10.38 -4.28 13.57
CA GLU A 161 -10.48 -5.51 14.35
C GLU A 161 -9.56 -5.47 15.58
N TRP A 162 -8.29 -5.11 15.38
CA TRP A 162 -7.28 -5.04 16.43
C TRP A 162 -7.61 -4.03 17.54
N LEU A 163 -8.18 -2.87 17.18
CA LEU A 163 -8.56 -1.83 18.14
C LEU A 163 -10.00 -2.00 18.68
N GLY A 164 -10.72 -3.06 18.32
CA GLY A 164 -12.09 -3.30 18.76
C GLY A 164 -13.12 -2.30 18.20
N GLY A 165 -12.83 -1.70 17.04
CA GLY A 165 -13.70 -0.74 16.34
C GLY A 165 -14.28 -1.30 15.05
N ASN A 166 -15.04 -0.46 14.33
CA ASN A 166 -15.48 -0.79 12.97
C ASN A 166 -14.71 0.04 11.93
N ARG A 167 -14.81 -0.35 10.66
CA ARG A 167 -14.07 0.29 9.56
C ARG A 167 -14.32 1.80 9.51
N ASN A 168 -15.58 2.23 9.67
CA ASN A 168 -15.96 3.64 9.62
C ASN A 168 -15.39 4.44 10.79
N SER A 169 -15.37 3.87 11.99
CA SER A 169 -14.80 4.54 13.16
C SER A 169 -13.29 4.72 13.01
N ILE A 170 -12.56 3.71 12.49
CA ILE A 170 -11.11 3.82 12.24
C ILE A 170 -10.78 4.78 11.10
N TYR A 171 -11.58 4.79 10.03
CA TYR A 171 -11.42 5.78 8.96
C TYR A 171 -11.52 7.21 9.50
N LYS A 172 -12.57 7.50 10.29
CA LYS A 172 -12.72 8.80 10.94
C LYS A 172 -11.57 9.10 11.89
N LEU A 173 -11.18 8.13 12.72
CA LEU A 173 -10.09 8.27 13.68
C LEU A 173 -8.75 8.68 13.03
N ILE A 174 -8.36 8.01 11.93
CA ILE A 174 -7.12 8.31 11.21
C ILE A 174 -7.24 9.64 10.46
N HIS A 175 -8.40 9.94 9.89
CA HIS A 175 -8.64 11.23 9.25
C HIS A 175 -8.51 12.38 10.25
N ASP A 176 -9.07 12.24 11.45
CA ASP A 176 -8.98 13.25 12.50
C ASP A 176 -7.55 13.37 13.06
N ALA A 177 -6.81 12.26 13.12
CA ALA A 177 -5.38 12.28 13.43
C ALA A 177 -4.59 13.11 12.38
N ARG A 178 -4.84 12.90 11.09
CA ARG A 178 -4.20 13.69 10.02
C ARG A 178 -4.55 15.18 10.10
N LYS A 179 -5.81 15.52 10.40
CA LYS A 179 -6.23 16.92 10.60
C LYS A 179 -5.50 17.57 11.78
N ARG A 180 -5.38 16.86 12.91
CA ARG A 180 -4.65 17.33 14.08
C ARG A 180 -3.17 17.55 13.78
N LEU A 181 -2.52 16.62 13.10
CA LEU A 181 -1.12 16.78 12.69
C LEU A 181 -0.93 17.96 11.74
N LYS A 182 -1.84 18.16 10.78
CA LYS A 182 -1.78 19.32 9.88
C LYS A 182 -1.87 20.63 10.66
N ALA A 183 -2.76 20.73 11.64
CA ALA A 183 -2.87 21.90 12.50
C ALA A 183 -1.61 22.09 13.37
N ALA A 184 -1.08 21.02 13.93
CA ALA A 184 0.13 21.06 14.76
C ALA A 184 1.38 21.46 13.96
N LEU A 185 1.53 20.99 12.73
CA LEU A 185 2.57 21.44 11.80
C LEU A 185 2.46 22.95 11.55
N LEU A 186 1.26 23.45 11.27
CA LEU A 186 1.03 24.87 11.04
C LEU A 186 1.37 25.73 12.27
N SER A 187 1.12 25.26 13.50
CA SER A 187 1.53 25.98 14.71
C SER A 187 3.05 26.04 14.91
N GLU A 188 3.80 25.12 14.28
CA GLU A 188 5.26 25.11 14.25
C GLU A 188 5.80 25.96 13.07
N GLY A 189 4.93 26.63 12.32
CA GLY A 189 5.30 27.45 11.16
C GLY A 189 5.67 26.63 9.92
N VAL A 190 5.36 25.32 9.90
CA VAL A 190 5.70 24.41 8.79
C VAL A 190 4.44 23.87 8.15
N THR A 191 4.37 23.83 6.83
CA THR A 191 3.26 23.17 6.14
C THR A 191 3.57 21.69 5.86
N HIS A 192 2.53 20.87 5.74
CA HIS A 192 2.70 19.48 5.28
C HIS A 192 3.36 19.35 3.90
N GLN A 193 3.28 20.38 3.04
CA GLN A 193 3.96 20.38 1.74
C GLN A 193 5.46 20.58 1.89
N ASP A 194 5.90 21.43 2.83
CA ASP A 194 7.33 21.64 3.13
C ASP A 194 7.97 20.35 3.65
N ILE A 195 7.25 19.64 4.53
CA ILE A 195 7.65 18.32 5.00
C ILE A 195 7.81 17.36 3.82
N ILE A 196 6.80 17.24 2.94
CA ILE A 196 6.86 16.35 1.78
C ILE A 196 8.04 16.71 0.87
N ALA A 197 8.25 17.99 0.56
CA ALA A 197 9.34 18.46 -0.29
C ALA A 197 10.74 18.09 0.26
N THR A 198 10.89 18.07 1.59
CA THR A 198 12.12 17.65 2.28
C THR A 198 12.48 16.18 1.98
N PHE A 199 11.47 15.33 1.77
CA PHE A 199 11.64 13.90 1.48
C PHE A 199 11.59 13.56 -0.01
N ASP A 200 10.78 14.26 -0.81
CA ASP A 200 10.57 14.01 -2.25
C ASP A 200 11.65 14.60 -3.16
N SER A 201 12.52 15.46 -2.63
CA SER A 201 13.58 16.10 -3.43
C SER A 201 14.42 15.05 -4.17
N PRO A 202 14.37 15.00 -5.52
CA PRO A 202 15.08 13.99 -6.29
C PRO A 202 16.57 14.14 -6.05
N GLN A 203 17.27 13.00 -5.94
CA GLN A 203 18.72 13.01 -5.99
C GLN A 203 19.12 13.76 -7.27
N ARG A 204 19.77 14.93 -7.13
CA ARG A 204 20.45 15.53 -8.27
C ARG A 204 21.53 14.52 -8.64
N LYS A 205 21.29 13.75 -9.69
CA LYS A 205 22.35 12.94 -10.31
C LYS A 205 23.43 13.93 -10.75
N THR A 206 24.49 14.03 -9.98
CA THR A 206 25.73 14.64 -10.43
C THR A 206 26.32 13.66 -11.42
N TYR A 207 26.29 14.00 -12.71
CA TYR A 207 27.05 13.27 -13.70
C TYR A 207 28.51 13.66 -13.54
N LEU A 208 29.37 12.66 -13.35
CA LEU A 208 30.80 12.82 -13.49
C LEU A 208 31.09 12.73 -14.99
N SER A 209 31.51 13.83 -15.62
CA SER A 209 32.09 13.77 -16.96
C SER A 209 33.49 13.15 -16.88
N ASP A 210 33.98 12.54 -17.97
CA ASP A 210 35.30 11.89 -18.04
C ASP A 210 36.48 12.83 -17.66
N ASP A 211 36.26 14.15 -17.71
CA ASP A 211 37.22 15.20 -17.31
C ASP A 211 37.12 15.63 -15.83
N GLY A 212 36.32 14.95 -15.00
CA GLY A 212 36.25 15.17 -13.55
C GLY A 212 35.49 16.43 -13.09
N LYS A 213 34.76 17.12 -13.98
CA LYS A 213 33.97 18.32 -13.62
C LYS A 213 32.54 17.96 -13.22
N ILE A 214 32.06 18.56 -12.12
CA ILE A 214 30.70 18.36 -11.58
C ILE A 214 29.78 19.46 -12.12
N PHE A 215 28.68 19.09 -12.78
CA PHE A 215 27.69 20.05 -13.29
C PHE A 215 26.30 19.87 -12.63
N PRO A 216 25.60 20.97 -12.27
CA PRO A 216 24.21 20.92 -11.84
C PRO A 216 23.28 20.59 -13.03
N SER A 217 22.23 19.78 -12.78
CA SER A 217 21.44 19.10 -13.82
C SER A 217 20.55 19.99 -14.72
N GLN A 218 20.71 21.32 -14.72
CA GLN A 218 19.86 22.22 -15.51
C GLN A 218 20.47 22.68 -16.84
N SER A 219 21.68 22.25 -17.21
CA SER A 219 22.37 22.81 -18.39
C SER A 219 22.41 21.92 -19.65
N VAL A 220 21.75 20.75 -19.68
CA VAL A 220 21.92 19.81 -20.82
C VAL A 220 20.83 19.93 -21.91
N SER A 221 19.76 20.70 -21.70
CA SER A 221 18.73 20.86 -22.74
C SER A 221 19.04 21.88 -23.85
N ASN A 222 20.11 22.68 -23.74
CA ASN A 222 20.39 23.74 -24.73
C ASN A 222 21.65 23.52 -25.60
N ALA A 223 22.32 22.37 -25.52
CA ALA A 223 23.60 22.14 -26.23
C ALA A 223 23.52 21.18 -27.43
N VAL A 224 22.33 20.72 -27.84
CA VAL A 224 22.17 19.75 -28.95
C VAL A 224 21.63 20.39 -30.25
N GLU A 225 21.30 21.70 -30.26
CA GLU A 225 20.79 22.39 -31.47
C GLU A 225 21.78 23.33 -32.18
N SER A 226 23.06 23.37 -31.78
CA SER A 226 24.09 24.16 -32.47
C SER A 226 25.28 23.30 -32.89
N GLY A 227 25.08 22.51 -33.94
CA GLY A 227 26.10 21.67 -34.55
C GLY A 227 25.65 21.15 -35.91
N SER A 228 25.36 22.06 -36.84
CA SER A 228 25.47 21.84 -38.29
C SER A 228 26.62 22.67 -38.82
#